data_AF-A0A849R8B2-F1
#
_entry.id   AF-A0A849R8B2-F1
#
_cell.length_a   1.000
_cell.length_b   1.000
_cell.length_c   1.000
_cell.angle_alpha   90.00
_cell.angle_beta   90.00
_cell.angle_gamma   90.00
#
_symmetry.space_group_name_H-M   'P 1'
#
loop_
_entity.id
_entity.type
_entity.pdbx_description
1 polymer ?
#
loop_
_entity_poly.entity_id
_entity_poly.type
_entity_poly.pdbx_seq_one_letter_code
_entity_poly.pdbx_strand_id
1 'polypeptide(L)'
;MTQKFNINTLIQKGKELVFEYELPAGTVYYRPLTDLEMDESESLLLTTITDQATCDYIMNLGDNKKGDKEEEDKEEDNKDSIDIVNIDFTQIVQGNAAVACSIVLTAIQDFSDEKITIDDISKLSGIKELADEIKRVSGYDMDVIAEVEEFREDE
;
A
#
# COMPACT_ATOMS: atom_id res chain seq x y z
N MET A 1 7.26 -26.06 30.06
CA MET A 1 6.13 -26.73 29.37
C MET A 1 6.05 -26.09 28.00
N THR A 2 6.50 -26.78 26.96
CA THR A 2 6.56 -26.24 25.59
C THR A 2 5.14 -26.24 25.03
N GLN A 3 4.54 -25.06 24.89
CA GLN A 3 3.24 -24.92 24.25
C GLN A 3 3.43 -25.31 22.78
N LYS A 4 2.93 -26.49 22.40
CA LYS A 4 2.93 -26.92 21.01
C LYS A 4 1.99 -26.01 20.24
N PHE A 5 2.53 -25.34 19.23
CA PHE A 5 1.79 -24.64 18.19
C PHE A 5 0.63 -25.53 17.71
N ASN A 6 -0.61 -25.02 17.85
CA ASN A 6 -1.83 -25.74 17.48
C ASN A 6 -2.40 -25.12 16.21
N ILE A 7 -2.26 -25.83 15.10
CA ILE A 7 -2.71 -25.41 13.77
C ILE A 7 -4.23 -25.17 13.73
N ASN A 8 -5.01 -25.80 14.62
CA ASN A 8 -6.47 -25.60 14.68
C ASN A 8 -6.86 -24.22 15.20
N THR A 9 -5.98 -23.54 15.96
CA THR A 9 -6.23 -22.18 16.45
C THR A 9 -6.12 -21.13 15.33
N LEU A 10 -5.32 -21.41 14.29
CA LEU A 10 -5.22 -20.60 13.07
C LEU A 10 -6.50 -20.75 12.21
N ILE A 11 -6.97 -21.99 12.05
CA ILE A 11 -8.12 -22.32 11.20
C ILE A 11 -9.44 -21.75 11.75
N GLN A 12 -9.62 -21.68 13.07
CA GLN A 12 -10.89 -21.24 13.68
C GLN A 12 -11.07 -19.73 13.83
N LYS A 13 -10.03 -18.91 13.59
CA LYS A 13 -10.12 -17.44 13.66
C LYS A 13 -10.29 -16.75 12.30
N GLY A 14 -10.44 -17.51 11.21
CA GLY A 14 -10.68 -16.96 9.87
C GLY A 14 -9.51 -16.10 9.36
N LYS A 15 -8.26 -16.54 9.55
CA LYS A 15 -7.07 -15.76 9.17
C LYS A 15 -6.30 -16.44 8.04
N GLU A 16 -6.25 -15.71 6.94
CA GLU A 16 -5.67 -15.97 5.62
C GLU A 16 -4.16 -16.25 5.64
N LEU A 17 -3.62 -16.64 4.48
CA LEU A 17 -2.22 -17.02 4.25
C LEU A 17 -1.19 -16.19 5.04
N VAL A 18 -0.26 -16.87 5.71
CA VAL A 18 0.91 -16.25 6.34
C VAL A 18 2.10 -16.42 5.42
N PHE A 19 2.85 -15.35 5.21
CA PHE A 19 4.02 -15.30 4.34
C PHE A 19 5.27 -14.93 5.13
N GLU A 20 6.43 -15.26 4.56
CA GLU A 20 7.75 -14.99 5.12
C GLU A 20 8.52 -14.07 4.16
N TYR A 21 9.21 -13.07 4.71
CA TYR A 21 10.08 -12.17 3.95
C TYR A 21 11.43 -12.02 4.65
N GLU A 22 12.51 -12.15 3.89
CA GLU A 22 13.87 -12.03 4.42
C GLU A 22 14.37 -10.59 4.36
N LEU A 23 14.59 -9.98 5.53
CA LEU A 23 15.26 -8.69 5.67
C LEU A 23 16.70 -8.88 6.16
N PRO A 24 17.59 -7.89 5.97
CA PRO A 24 18.94 -7.93 6.54
C PRO A 24 18.98 -8.10 8.07
N ALA A 25 17.90 -7.71 8.76
CA ALA A 25 17.75 -7.86 10.21
C ALA A 25 17.17 -9.22 10.63
N GLY A 26 16.66 -10.03 9.70
CA GLY A 26 16.04 -11.33 9.93
C GLY A 26 14.74 -11.53 9.14
N THR A 27 14.13 -12.71 9.31
CA THR A 27 12.86 -13.08 8.68
C THR A 27 11.68 -12.38 9.37
N VAL A 28 10.79 -11.80 8.57
CA VAL A 28 9.53 -11.18 9.03
C VAL A 28 8.36 -12.02 8.52
N TYR A 29 7.39 -12.23 9.41
CA TYR A 29 6.12 -12.88 9.07
C TYR A 29 5.05 -11.82 8.87
N TYR A 30 4.28 -11.96 7.80
CA TYR A 30 3.23 -11.00 7.43
C TYR A 30 2.01 -11.72 6.83
N ARG A 31 0.89 -11.01 6.77
CA ARG A 31 -0.34 -11.46 6.09
C ARG A 31 -0.77 -10.46 5.01
N PRO A 32 -1.60 -10.88 4.05
CA PRO A 32 -2.33 -9.95 3.21
C PRO A 32 -3.19 -9.01 4.04
N LEU A 33 -3.39 -7.81 3.51
CA LEU A 33 -4.27 -6.81 4.06
C LEU A 33 -5.62 -6.86 3.35
N THR A 34 -6.67 -6.59 4.11
CA THR A 34 -8.01 -6.37 3.54
C THR A 34 -8.08 -5.02 2.85
N ASP A 35 -9.07 -4.84 1.98
CA ASP A 35 -9.28 -3.59 1.27
C ASP A 35 -9.37 -2.39 2.20
N LEU A 36 -10.06 -2.55 3.33
CA LEU A 36 -10.22 -1.49 4.33
C LEU A 36 -8.88 -1.11 4.97
N GLU A 37 -8.03 -2.10 5.30
CA GLU A 37 -6.71 -1.85 5.92
C GLU A 37 -5.73 -1.21 4.94
N MET A 38 -5.86 -1.55 3.66
CA MET A 38 -5.13 -0.90 2.57
C MET A 38 -5.57 0.56 2.42
N ASP A 39 -6.87 0.82 2.31
CA ASP A 39 -7.44 2.17 2.20
C ASP A 39 -7.07 3.05 3.40
N GLU A 40 -7.14 2.49 4.62
CA GLU A 40 -6.73 3.18 5.84
C GLU A 40 -5.24 3.57 5.80
N SER A 41 -4.38 2.65 5.33
CA SER A 41 -2.96 2.93 5.19
C SER A 41 -2.67 3.99 4.12
N GLU A 42 -3.37 3.96 2.98
CA GLU A 42 -3.19 4.92 1.89
C GLU A 42 -3.74 6.31 2.23
N SER A 43 -4.76 6.39 3.09
CA SER A 43 -5.29 7.67 3.59
C SER A 43 -4.21 8.53 4.27
N LEU A 44 -3.16 7.91 4.83
CA LEU A 44 -2.05 8.63 5.45
C LEU A 44 -1.35 9.58 4.49
N LEU A 45 -1.26 9.25 3.20
CA LEU A 45 -0.69 10.12 2.18
C LEU A 45 -1.38 11.49 2.18
N LEU A 46 -2.71 11.50 2.20
CA LEU A 46 -3.50 12.72 2.20
C LEU A 46 -3.37 13.49 3.51
N THR A 47 -3.19 12.80 4.63
CA THR A 47 -2.98 13.48 5.92
C THR A 47 -1.60 14.14 6.06
N THR A 48 -0.61 13.68 5.29
CA THR A 48 0.75 14.25 5.29
C THR A 48 0.89 15.48 4.40
N ILE A 49 -0.06 15.71 3.49
CA ILE A 49 -0.03 16.83 2.55
C ILE A 49 -0.81 18.00 3.15
N THR A 50 -0.12 19.12 3.32
CA THR A 50 -0.67 20.32 3.96
C THR A 50 -1.05 21.42 2.97
N ASP A 51 -0.48 21.39 1.76
CA ASP A 51 -0.76 22.37 0.72
C ASP A 51 -1.72 21.84 -0.35
N GLN A 52 -2.62 22.72 -0.79
CA GLN A 52 -3.69 22.37 -1.74
C GLN A 52 -3.12 21.97 -3.11
N ALA A 53 -2.06 22.62 -3.59
CA ALA A 53 -1.47 22.35 -4.90
C ALA A 53 -0.93 20.91 -5.00
N THR A 54 -0.26 20.43 -3.96
CA THR A 54 0.24 19.04 -3.88
C THR A 54 -0.89 18.03 -3.74
N CYS A 55 -1.95 18.38 -3.00
CA CYS A 55 -3.13 17.55 -2.87
C CYS A 55 -3.85 17.39 -4.22
N ASP A 56 -4.09 18.49 -4.92
CA ASP A 56 -4.70 18.50 -6.24
C ASP A 56 -3.86 17.73 -7.26
N TYR A 57 -2.53 17.85 -7.19
CA TYR A 57 -1.62 17.08 -8.02
C TYR A 57 -1.76 15.57 -7.82
N ILE A 58 -1.85 15.09 -6.57
CA ILE A 58 -1.98 13.67 -6.26
C ILE A 58 -3.35 13.12 -6.65
N MET A 59 -4.43 13.87 -6.40
CA MET A 59 -5.78 13.47 -6.81
C MET A 59 -5.89 13.36 -8.34
N ASN A 60 -5.31 14.31 -9.07
CA ASN A 60 -5.30 14.30 -10.54
C ASN A 60 -4.39 13.20 -11.14
N LEU A 61 -3.44 12.64 -10.39
CA LEU A 61 -2.68 11.45 -10.84
C LEU A 61 -3.55 10.19 -10.86
N GLY A 62 -4.53 10.09 -9.96
CA GLY A 62 -5.47 8.95 -9.90
C GLY A 62 -6.43 8.92 -11.09
N ASP A 63 -6.89 10.09 -11.54
CA ASP A 63 -7.83 10.19 -12.67
C ASP A 63 -7.18 9.94 -14.03
N ASN A 64 -5.90 10.29 -14.21
CA ASN A 64 -5.18 10.03 -15.45
C ASN A 64 -4.78 8.55 -15.66
N LYS A 65 -4.84 7.69 -14.63
CA LYS A 65 -4.52 6.27 -14.75
C LYS A 65 -5.71 5.38 -15.14
N LYS A 66 -6.94 5.91 -15.17
CA LYS A 66 -8.15 5.15 -15.58
C LYS A 66 -8.47 5.25 -17.07
N GLY A 67 -7.59 5.85 -17.88
CA GLY A 67 -7.87 6.24 -19.26
C GLY A 67 -7.03 5.59 -20.36
N ASP A 68 -6.36 4.45 -20.12
CA ASP A 68 -5.54 3.78 -21.15
C ASP A 68 -6.29 2.72 -21.97
N LYS A 69 -7.62 2.86 -22.09
CA LYS A 69 -8.38 2.24 -23.19
C LYS A 69 -9.28 3.28 -23.84
N GLU A 70 -8.94 3.59 -25.08
CA GLU A 70 -9.74 4.21 -26.14
C GLU A 70 -9.75 5.74 -26.28
N GLU A 71 -9.16 6.13 -27.42
CA GLU A 71 -9.59 7.17 -28.37
C GLU A 71 -8.97 8.58 -28.35
N GLU A 72 -8.31 8.82 -29.48
CA GLU A 72 -8.02 10.05 -30.20
C GLU A 72 -8.96 11.25 -29.95
N ASP A 73 -8.32 12.43 -29.90
CA ASP A 73 -8.84 13.74 -30.29
C ASP A 73 -10.17 14.23 -29.69
N LYS A 74 -10.10 14.89 -28.53
CA LYS A 74 -10.86 16.15 -28.26
C LYS A 74 -10.07 17.12 -27.38
N GLU A 75 -9.62 18.22 -27.99
CA GLU A 75 -9.38 19.48 -27.27
C GLU A 75 -10.73 19.99 -26.74
N GLU A 76 -10.84 20.22 -25.43
CA GLU A 76 -11.00 21.57 -24.84
C GLU A 76 -11.51 21.52 -23.38
N ASP A 77 -10.89 22.39 -22.57
CA ASP A 77 -11.50 23.17 -21.48
C ASP A 77 -11.89 22.50 -20.15
N ASN A 78 -10.87 22.20 -19.33
CA ASN A 78 -10.65 22.78 -17.99
C ASN A 78 -9.50 22.05 -17.29
N LYS A 79 -8.27 22.23 -17.77
CA LYS A 79 -7.11 22.01 -16.89
C LYS A 79 -6.94 23.30 -16.10
N ASP A 80 -7.54 23.36 -14.91
CA ASP A 80 -6.98 24.20 -13.85
C ASP A 80 -5.49 23.89 -13.84
N SER A 81 -4.69 24.84 -14.32
CA SER A 81 -3.26 24.63 -14.50
C SER A 81 -2.69 24.41 -13.11
N ILE A 82 -2.47 23.16 -12.74
CA ILE A 82 -1.77 22.81 -11.51
C ILE A 82 -0.45 23.57 -11.58
N ASP A 83 -0.27 24.52 -10.67
CA ASP A 83 0.96 25.30 -10.63
C ASP A 83 2.06 24.39 -10.10
N ILE A 84 2.70 23.66 -11.02
CA ILE A 84 3.73 22.66 -10.72
C ILE A 84 4.87 23.27 -9.88
N VAL A 85 5.08 24.58 -9.98
CA VAL A 85 6.09 25.33 -9.24
C VAL A 85 5.83 25.32 -7.73
N ASN A 86 4.58 25.15 -7.31
CA ASN A 86 4.18 25.15 -5.89
C ASN A 86 3.95 23.75 -5.31
N ILE A 87 4.30 22.68 -6.04
CA ILE A 87 4.18 21.30 -5.53
C ILE A 87 5.37 21.02 -4.60
N ASP A 88 5.07 20.60 -3.37
CA ASP A 88 6.08 20.13 -2.42
C ASP A 88 6.26 18.62 -2.52
N PHE A 89 7.17 18.21 -3.41
CA PHE A 89 7.55 16.81 -3.57
C PHE A 89 8.13 16.19 -2.29
N THR A 90 8.61 16.98 -1.33
CA THR A 90 9.10 16.46 -0.05
C THR A 90 7.95 15.84 0.75
N GLN A 91 6.79 16.50 0.80
CA GLN A 91 5.60 15.99 1.47
C GLN A 91 5.08 14.73 0.80
N ILE A 92 5.13 14.65 -0.54
CA ILE A 92 4.79 13.43 -1.29
C ILE A 92 5.69 12.26 -0.90
N VAL A 93 7.02 12.49 -0.84
CA VAL A 93 7.99 11.46 -0.45
C VAL A 93 7.75 11.01 0.99
N GLN A 94 7.50 11.94 1.91
CA GLN A 94 7.20 11.65 3.31
C GLN A 94 5.90 10.85 3.46
N GLY A 95 4.86 11.24 2.73
CA GLY A 95 3.58 10.52 2.71
C GLY A 95 3.72 9.10 2.21
N ASN A 96 4.42 8.90 1.09
CA ASN A 96 4.68 7.55 0.57
C ASN A 96 5.48 6.68 1.56
N ALA A 97 6.45 7.26 2.27
CA ALA A 97 7.17 6.55 3.33
C ALA A 97 6.25 6.18 4.51
N ALA A 98 5.35 7.08 4.90
CA ALA A 98 4.37 6.83 5.96
C ALA A 98 3.37 5.72 5.58
N VAL A 99 2.88 5.72 4.34
CA VAL A 99 2.02 4.66 3.78
C VAL A 99 2.74 3.32 3.83
N ALA A 100 3.99 3.24 3.36
CA ALA A 100 4.77 2.00 3.40
C ALA A 100 4.95 1.48 4.84
N CYS A 101 5.24 2.38 5.80
CA CYS A 101 5.33 1.99 7.21
C CYS A 101 4.02 1.49 7.78
N SER A 102 2.90 2.10 7.44
CA SER A 102 1.58 1.67 7.89
C SER A 102 1.22 0.29 7.36
N ILE A 103 1.42 0.06 6.06
CA ILE A 103 1.16 -1.24 5.42
C ILE A 103 1.93 -2.35 6.13
N VAL A 104 3.25 -2.14 6.31
CA VAL A 104 4.10 -3.12 6.99
C VAL A 104 3.66 -3.32 8.44
N LEU A 105 3.41 -2.24 9.18
CA LEU A 105 2.98 -2.34 10.57
C LEU A 105 1.69 -3.15 10.70
N THR A 106 0.65 -2.81 9.93
CA THR A 106 -0.65 -3.48 9.97
C THR A 106 -0.52 -4.96 9.60
N ALA A 107 0.32 -5.28 8.61
CA ALA A 107 0.52 -6.65 8.15
C ALA A 107 1.28 -7.53 9.15
N ILE A 108 2.16 -6.95 9.98
CA ILE A 108 3.02 -7.72 10.90
C ILE A 108 2.57 -7.68 12.36
N GLN A 109 1.80 -6.67 12.76
CA GLN A 109 1.47 -6.41 14.17
C GLN A 109 0.71 -7.56 14.82
N ASP A 110 -0.05 -8.33 14.04
CA ASP A 110 -0.73 -9.56 14.48
C ASP A 110 0.23 -10.67 14.94
N PHE A 111 1.49 -10.62 14.54
CA PHE A 111 2.53 -11.62 14.83
C PHE A 111 3.52 -11.17 15.90
N SER A 112 3.33 -9.99 16.48
CA SER A 112 4.17 -9.45 17.55
C SER A 112 3.41 -9.40 18.87
N ASP A 113 4.01 -9.97 19.93
CA ASP A 113 3.52 -9.81 21.30
C ASP A 113 3.83 -8.42 21.87
N GLU A 114 4.81 -7.72 21.29
CA GLU A 114 5.18 -6.36 21.67
C GLU A 114 4.46 -5.34 20.79
N LYS A 115 4.11 -4.19 21.38
CA LYS A 115 3.52 -3.08 20.63
C LYS A 115 4.59 -2.43 19.75
N ILE A 116 4.66 -2.86 18.49
CA ILE A 116 5.49 -2.24 17.45
C ILE A 116 4.89 -0.88 17.09
N THR A 117 5.74 0.12 16.88
CA THR A 117 5.34 1.46 16.44
C THR A 117 5.81 1.76 15.02
N ILE A 118 5.19 2.76 14.37
CA ILE A 118 5.64 3.26 13.06
C ILE A 118 7.12 3.68 13.10
N ASP A 119 7.59 4.25 14.22
CA ASP A 119 8.99 4.65 14.39
C ASP A 119 9.94 3.45 14.38
N ASP A 120 9.51 2.29 14.87
CA ASP A 120 10.32 1.06 14.83
C ASP A 120 10.39 0.51 13.42
N ILE A 121 9.27 0.50 12.72
CA ILE A 121 9.15 0.08 11.34
C ILE A 121 9.99 0.98 10.42
N SER A 122 9.95 2.30 10.59
CA SER A 122 10.69 3.27 9.76
C SER A 122 12.22 3.07 9.75
N LYS A 123 12.76 2.34 10.72
CA LYS A 123 14.19 2.04 10.84
C LYS A 123 14.58 0.76 10.09
N LEU A 124 13.62 -0.02 9.61
CA LEU A 124 13.87 -1.25 8.86
C LEU A 124 14.40 -0.91 7.46
N SER A 125 15.56 -1.46 7.12
CA SER A 125 16.03 -1.46 5.73
C SER A 125 15.16 -2.42 4.92
N GLY A 126 14.81 -2.04 3.69
CA GLY A 126 13.96 -2.87 2.83
C GLY A 126 12.44 -2.69 3.05
N ILE A 127 12.04 -1.67 3.82
CA ILE A 127 10.64 -1.43 4.17
C ILE A 127 9.73 -1.20 2.96
N LYS A 128 10.25 -0.49 1.95
CA LYS A 128 9.47 -0.18 0.75
C LYS A 128 9.21 -1.45 -0.05
N GLU A 129 10.24 -2.26 -0.23
CA GLU A 129 10.19 -3.54 -0.91
C GLU A 129 9.23 -4.51 -0.20
N LEU A 130 9.25 -4.54 1.13
CA LEU A 130 8.30 -5.33 1.91
C LEU A 130 6.85 -4.81 1.76
N ALA A 131 6.65 -3.48 1.77
CA ALA A 131 5.34 -2.90 1.54
C ALA A 131 4.79 -3.22 0.14
N ASP A 132 5.64 -3.15 -0.88
CA ASP A 132 5.29 -3.48 -2.27
C ASP A 132 4.93 -4.98 -2.39
N GLU A 133 5.66 -5.86 -1.73
CA GLU A 133 5.33 -7.30 -1.66
C GLU A 133 3.99 -7.55 -0.97
N ILE A 134 3.71 -6.86 0.15
CA ILE A 134 2.42 -6.94 0.84
C ILE A 134 1.29 -6.48 -0.08
N LYS A 135 1.47 -5.36 -0.81
CA LYS A 135 0.49 -4.88 -1.80
C LYS A 135 0.22 -5.93 -2.87
N ARG A 136 1.30 -6.52 -3.41
CA ARG A 136 1.22 -7.55 -4.46
C ARG A 136 0.41 -8.77 -4.00
N VAL A 137 0.71 -9.33 -2.83
CA VAL A 137 -0.05 -10.50 -2.33
C VAL A 137 -1.46 -10.15 -1.87
N SER A 138 -1.73 -8.88 -1.56
CA SER A 138 -3.05 -8.37 -1.23
C SER A 138 -3.89 -8.02 -2.47
N GLY A 139 -3.32 -8.09 -3.67
CA GLY A 139 -4.02 -7.78 -4.93
C GLY A 139 -4.08 -6.28 -5.28
N TYR A 140 -3.19 -5.46 -4.71
CA TYR A 140 -3.13 -4.01 -4.90
C TYR A 140 -1.97 -3.54 -5.79
N ASP A 141 -1.24 -4.48 -6.38
CA ASP A 141 -0.26 -4.17 -7.41
C ASP A 141 -0.98 -4.04 -8.76
N MET A 142 -0.68 -2.97 -9.52
CA MET A 142 -1.36 -2.66 -10.79
C MET A 142 -1.19 -3.80 -11.79
N ASP A 143 -0.03 -4.46 -11.78
CA ASP A 143 0.26 -5.59 -12.65
C ASP A 143 -0.61 -6.80 -12.28
N VAL A 144 -0.85 -7.04 -10.98
CA VAL A 144 -1.71 -8.12 -10.48
C VAL A 144 -3.19 -7.85 -10.79
N ILE A 145 -3.64 -6.60 -10.68
CA ILE A 145 -5.02 -6.23 -11.00
C ILE A 145 -5.29 -6.44 -12.49
N ALA A 146 -4.37 -6.00 -13.36
CA ALA A 146 -4.48 -6.18 -14.80
C ALA A 146 -4.54 -7.68 -15.19
N GLU A 147 -3.66 -8.51 -14.61
CA GLU A 147 -3.67 -9.97 -14.84
C GLU A 147 -5.00 -10.64 -14.41
N VAL A 148 -5.59 -10.19 -13.30
CA VAL A 148 -6.88 -10.72 -12.82
C VAL A 148 -8.05 -10.25 -13.68
N GLU A 149 -8.01 -9.02 -14.19
CA GLU A 149 -9.04 -8.49 -15.09
C GLU A 149 -9.02 -9.20 -16.44
N GLU A 150 -7.84 -9.42 -17.03
CA GLU A 150 -7.69 -10.20 -18.27
C GLU A 150 -8.25 -11.63 -18.12
N PHE A 151 -8.03 -12.27 -16.97
CA PHE A 151 -8.53 -13.63 -16.72
C PHE A 151 -10.06 -13.72 -16.60
N ARG A 152 -10.74 -12.62 -16.23
CA ARG A 152 -12.21 -12.56 -16.13
C ARG A 152 -12.90 -12.31 -17.46
N GLU A 153 -12.21 -11.73 -18.44
CA GLU A 153 -12.77 -11.47 -19.78
C GLU A 153 -12.74 -12.70 -20.70
N ASP A 154 -12.00 -13.76 -20.31
CA ASP A 154 -11.86 -15.02 -21.04
C ASP A 154 -12.84 -16.14 -20.61
N GLU A 155 -13.76 -15.88 -19.66
CA GLU A 155 -14.88 -16.79 -19.26
C GLU A 155 -16.26 -16.32 -19.78
#